data_AF-A0A0C3FZZ0-F1
#
_entry.id   AF-A0A0C3FZZ0-F1
#
_cell.length_a   1.000
_cell.length_b   1.000
_cell.length_c   1.000
_cell.angle_alpha   90.00
_cell.angle_beta   90.00
_cell.angle_gamma   90.00
#
_symmetry.space_group_name_H-M   'P 1'
#
loop_
_entity.id
_entity.type
_entity.pdbx_description
1 polymer ?
#
loop_
_entity_poly.entity_id
_entity_poly.type
_entity_poly.pdbx_seq_one_letter_code
_entity_poly.pdbx_strand_id
1 'polypeptide(L)'
;MSDSDESDSFYSDPQRIFAKLLPEEKRPVAYLTPNEAAAAVDQARNELFLIYDRLHHVVQLHESTIRKRWMKRPQAKRRALLLEIFPKIPHHHAPEVQAFKQAASPRMLQTQRDEFLFPFVNLEDLCSEGGTKFLSLLHFRALHFPSAFAHFDHDTLHFGVVASAVRRIFAPGCTVLVYGDRKTYGKILRCDTLCDDGLCAQQVEILLGEAHNPSDSLPIFEAQTKLLTLLMSTVEKLLWDIDLSSPSQLPPEHIPLPPPTITPATSDFGWESTARQHNLRAYLHPPQFSEKQLSMLIESQYDLAVDHLVDLHVDPPYLSEQLQLYAAHRIESCSSGPRPPQTMLNNRAAMFLLTDAVINFCHWHCLGEAAKRLHRAREGMTGPPARGRMLPEAYSQALRDIQACCGAFEQKAKSRFPQILCPSPPLRSIFRKFHIAAEPPLPGDELYTILRLLLDEQQIQMWQLTRLYDQLDSIMASSPEQRARISPQLSDILAQRGVIADVKNMIEGHRPRVELESDEEMSVRFKRNFGSLWHDLTATGGTVLDLESVAFPASRFRYPKGPKTEQWARECEAVDEALTHFWVRADQQLRRRTGNALFSLVKEVVRPHVGSRQQWGALGK
;
A
#
# COMPACT_ATOMS: atom_id res chain seq x y z
N MET A 1 3.14 -8.96 -63.17
CA MET A 1 3.68 -9.99 -62.24
C MET A 1 4.86 -9.38 -61.50
N SER A 2 4.60 -8.80 -60.33
CA SER A 2 5.58 -8.57 -59.26
C SER A 2 4.80 -7.95 -58.09
N ASP A 3 4.13 -8.80 -57.34
CA ASP A 3 3.37 -8.39 -56.15
C ASP A 3 3.44 -9.53 -55.12
N SER A 4 4.67 -9.95 -54.80
CA SER A 4 4.94 -11.11 -53.96
C SER A 4 6.07 -10.91 -52.94
N ASP A 5 6.43 -9.66 -52.60
CA ASP A 5 7.47 -9.38 -51.60
C ASP A 5 6.96 -8.72 -50.30
N GLU A 6 5.71 -8.23 -50.25
CA GLU A 6 5.16 -7.65 -49.00
C GLU A 6 4.45 -8.68 -48.10
N SER A 7 3.98 -9.82 -48.64
CA SER A 7 3.24 -10.82 -47.86
C SER A 7 4.14 -11.71 -46.98
N ASP A 8 5.43 -11.87 -47.30
CA ASP A 8 6.37 -12.66 -46.51
C ASP A 8 6.87 -11.93 -45.24
N SER A 9 6.72 -10.59 -45.18
CA SER A 9 7.03 -9.83 -43.97
C SER A 9 5.89 -9.87 -42.93
N PHE A 10 4.66 -10.20 -43.34
CA PHE A 10 3.48 -10.21 -42.47
C PHE A 10 3.51 -11.38 -41.47
N TYR A 11 4.03 -12.54 -41.87
CA TYR A 11 4.02 -13.77 -41.06
C TYR A 11 5.34 -14.06 -40.33
N SER A 12 6.43 -13.34 -40.64
CA SER A 12 7.76 -13.63 -40.09
C SER A 12 8.03 -12.96 -38.74
N ASP A 13 7.34 -11.88 -38.37
CA ASP A 13 7.48 -11.22 -37.06
C ASP A 13 6.19 -10.47 -36.64
N PRO A 14 5.14 -11.20 -36.20
CA PRO A 14 3.87 -10.61 -35.80
C PRO A 14 3.99 -9.65 -34.60
N GLN A 15 5.03 -9.81 -33.77
CA GLN A 15 5.27 -8.95 -32.60
C GLN A 15 5.78 -7.55 -33.01
N ARG A 16 6.66 -7.48 -34.00
CA ARG A 16 7.16 -6.21 -34.57
C ARG A 16 6.07 -5.44 -35.31
N ILE A 17 5.09 -6.13 -35.89
CA ILE A 17 3.92 -5.51 -36.52
C ILE A 17 2.96 -4.94 -35.46
N PHE A 18 2.64 -5.72 -34.42
CA PHE A 18 1.79 -5.25 -33.32
C PHE A 18 2.36 -3.98 -32.66
N ALA A 19 3.68 -3.93 -32.49
CA ALA A 19 4.35 -2.76 -31.94
C ALA A 19 4.36 -1.55 -32.89
N LYS A 20 4.24 -1.72 -34.22
CA LYS A 20 4.04 -0.61 -35.18
C LYS A 20 2.63 -0.01 -35.09
N LEU A 21 1.64 -0.79 -34.64
CA LEU A 21 0.26 -0.33 -34.43
C LEU A 21 0.10 0.52 -33.15
N LEU A 22 1.09 0.52 -32.25
CA LEU A 22 1.08 1.36 -31.07
C LEU A 22 1.33 2.84 -31.45
N PRO A 23 0.70 3.80 -30.73
CA PRO A 23 1.07 5.22 -30.79
C PRO A 23 2.57 5.39 -30.59
N GLU A 24 3.18 6.36 -31.29
CA GLU A 24 4.64 6.53 -31.34
C GLU A 24 5.28 6.58 -29.95
N GLU A 25 4.65 7.31 -29.03
CA GLU A 25 5.06 7.47 -27.63
C GLU A 25 5.03 6.18 -26.81
N LYS A 26 4.27 5.16 -27.26
CA LYS A 26 4.18 3.83 -26.62
C LYS A 26 5.02 2.76 -27.33
N ARG A 27 5.68 3.10 -28.44
CA ARG A 27 6.53 2.15 -29.17
C ARG A 27 7.79 1.82 -28.35
N PRO A 28 8.30 0.58 -28.43
CA PRO A 28 9.60 0.23 -27.87
C PRO A 28 10.72 1.16 -28.39
N VAL A 29 11.72 1.44 -27.55
CA VAL A 29 12.88 2.27 -27.96
C VAL A 29 13.75 1.53 -28.97
N ALA A 30 13.86 0.21 -28.82
CA ALA A 30 14.61 -0.68 -29.70
C ALA A 30 13.98 -2.09 -29.68
N TYR A 31 14.26 -2.86 -30.72
CA TYR A 31 13.92 -4.29 -30.81
C TYR A 31 15.24 -5.05 -30.79
N LEU A 32 15.44 -5.88 -29.77
CA LEU A 32 16.67 -6.64 -29.59
C LEU A 32 16.39 -8.13 -29.76
N THR A 33 17.27 -8.81 -30.50
CA THR A 33 17.36 -10.27 -30.48
C THR A 33 17.83 -10.76 -29.10
N PRO A 34 17.63 -12.05 -28.75
CA PRO A 34 18.12 -12.59 -27.47
C PRO A 34 19.62 -12.39 -27.23
N ASN A 35 20.44 -12.42 -28.29
CA ASN A 35 21.89 -12.24 -28.17
C ASN A 35 22.27 -10.75 -27.96
N GLU A 36 21.59 -9.83 -28.65
CA GLU A 36 21.78 -8.38 -28.44
C GLU A 36 21.29 -7.95 -27.05
N ALA A 37 20.15 -8.49 -26.61
CA ALA A 37 19.66 -8.31 -25.25
C ALA A 37 20.67 -8.83 -24.22
N ALA A 38 21.33 -9.97 -24.52
CA ALA A 38 22.37 -10.49 -23.66
C ALA A 38 23.61 -9.62 -23.55
N ALA A 39 24.12 -9.12 -24.68
CA ALA A 39 25.22 -8.18 -24.67
C ALA A 39 24.88 -6.89 -23.90
N ALA A 40 23.67 -6.35 -24.08
CA ALA A 40 23.22 -5.14 -23.38
C ALA A 40 23.10 -5.35 -21.87
N VAL A 41 22.54 -6.49 -21.44
CA VAL A 41 22.43 -6.83 -20.02
C VAL A 41 23.80 -7.05 -19.40
N ASP A 42 24.70 -7.78 -20.06
CA ASP A 42 26.06 -8.00 -19.57
C ASP A 42 26.83 -6.70 -19.43
N GLN A 43 26.70 -5.78 -20.38
CA GLN A 43 27.29 -4.44 -20.28
C GLN A 43 26.74 -3.68 -19.06
N ALA A 44 25.41 -3.56 -18.94
CA ALA A 44 24.76 -2.83 -17.85
C ALA A 44 25.11 -3.43 -16.48
N ARG A 45 25.16 -4.76 -16.39
CA ARG A 45 25.57 -5.51 -15.19
C ARG A 45 27.02 -5.23 -14.80
N ASN A 46 27.93 -5.20 -15.76
CA ASN A 46 29.35 -4.94 -15.50
C ASN A 46 29.57 -3.50 -15.01
N GLU A 47 28.90 -2.53 -15.63
CA GLU A 47 28.92 -1.12 -15.20
C GLU A 47 28.39 -0.97 -13.77
N LEU A 48 27.26 -1.62 -13.46
CA LEU A 48 26.66 -1.64 -12.14
C LEU A 48 27.62 -2.23 -11.08
N PHE A 49 28.24 -3.37 -11.37
CA PHE A 49 29.14 -4.02 -10.42
C PHE A 49 30.41 -3.23 -10.19
N LEU A 50 30.94 -2.55 -11.22
CA LEU A 50 32.10 -1.68 -11.09
C LEU A 50 31.83 -0.53 -10.11
N ILE A 51 30.69 0.16 -10.27
CA ILE A 51 30.34 1.27 -9.37
C ILE A 51 29.96 0.78 -7.97
N TYR A 52 29.26 -0.36 -7.87
CA TYR A 52 28.89 -0.97 -6.60
C TYR A 52 30.13 -1.36 -5.79
N ASP A 53 31.10 -2.07 -6.37
CA ASP A 53 32.30 -2.50 -5.63
C ASP A 53 33.07 -1.31 -5.07
N ARG A 54 33.20 -0.27 -5.88
CA ARG A 54 33.88 0.96 -5.48
C ARG A 54 33.15 1.64 -4.32
N LEU A 55 31.84 1.82 -4.43
CA LEU A 55 31.04 2.45 -3.37
C LEU A 55 31.05 1.61 -2.09
N HIS A 56 30.81 0.30 -2.21
CA HIS A 56 30.81 -0.65 -1.10
C HIS A 56 32.12 -0.57 -0.33
N HIS A 57 33.24 -0.66 -1.04
CA HIS A 57 34.58 -0.61 -0.44
C HIS A 57 34.86 0.72 0.28
N VAL A 58 34.59 1.85 -0.37
CA VAL A 58 34.83 3.19 0.21
C VAL A 58 33.95 3.43 1.43
N VAL A 59 32.67 3.05 1.36
CA VAL A 59 31.75 3.21 2.50
C VAL A 59 32.18 2.31 3.66
N GLN A 60 32.53 1.05 3.41
CA GLN A 60 33.03 0.18 4.48
C GLN A 60 34.25 0.78 5.19
N LEU A 61 35.19 1.40 4.48
CA LEU A 61 36.38 1.99 5.12
C LEU A 61 36.10 3.32 5.84
N HIS A 62 35.16 4.11 5.35
CA HIS A 62 35.07 5.53 5.71
C HIS A 62 33.68 6.00 6.16
N GLU A 63 32.73 5.10 6.42
CA GLU A 63 31.36 5.44 6.80
C GLU A 63 31.29 6.42 7.98
N SER A 64 32.11 6.21 9.01
CA SER A 64 32.18 7.09 10.19
C SER A 64 32.55 8.53 9.83
N THR A 65 33.57 8.70 8.98
CA THR A 65 34.02 9.99 8.47
C THR A 65 32.97 10.64 7.57
N ILE A 66 32.34 9.85 6.68
CA ILE A 66 31.27 10.31 5.79
C ILE A 66 30.10 10.85 6.62
N ARG A 67 29.57 10.06 7.57
CA ARG A 67 28.47 10.45 8.47
C ARG A 67 28.82 11.73 9.22
N LYS A 68 30.00 11.79 9.84
CA LYS A 68 30.45 12.96 10.60
C LYS A 68 30.52 14.22 9.73
N ARG A 69 31.06 14.13 8.50
CA ARG A 69 31.18 15.28 7.59
C ARG A 69 29.83 15.73 7.03
N TRP A 70 28.94 14.79 6.70
CA TRP A 70 27.60 15.10 6.20
C TRP A 70 26.70 15.74 7.29
N MET A 71 26.68 15.16 8.50
CA MET A 71 25.90 15.69 9.61
C MET A 71 26.36 17.09 10.03
N LYS A 72 27.66 17.38 9.96
CA LYS A 72 28.21 18.73 10.26
C LYS A 72 27.89 19.80 9.22
N ARG A 73 27.50 19.42 7.99
CA ARG A 73 27.18 20.39 6.94
C ARG A 73 25.75 20.94 7.14
N PRO A 74 25.53 22.25 7.18
CA PRO A 74 24.18 22.81 7.19
C PRO A 74 23.38 22.41 5.93
N GLN A 75 22.05 22.41 6.03
CA GLN A 75 21.14 22.03 4.93
C GLN A 75 21.47 22.75 3.62
N ALA A 76 21.72 24.07 3.65
CA ALA A 76 22.08 24.85 2.47
C ALA A 76 23.37 24.35 1.78
N LYS A 77 24.38 23.95 2.57
CA LYS A 77 25.64 23.39 2.04
C LYS A 77 25.46 21.96 1.50
N ARG A 78 24.54 21.17 2.06
CA ARG A 78 24.17 19.86 1.50
C ARG A 78 23.50 20.04 0.14
N ARG A 79 22.52 20.96 0.05
CA ARG A 79 21.83 21.29 -1.22
C ARG A 79 22.82 21.76 -2.29
N ALA A 80 23.71 22.69 -1.94
CA ALA A 80 24.73 23.19 -2.86
C ALA A 80 25.65 22.08 -3.37
N LEU A 81 26.09 21.16 -2.49
CA LEU A 81 26.93 20.03 -2.89
C LEU A 81 26.20 19.07 -3.84
N LEU A 82 24.94 18.74 -3.56
CA LEU A 82 24.15 17.88 -4.43
C LEU A 82 23.88 18.52 -5.79
N LEU A 83 23.64 19.84 -5.83
CA LEU A 83 23.47 20.60 -7.08
C LEU A 83 24.76 20.70 -7.89
N GLU A 84 25.93 20.72 -7.24
CA GLU A 84 27.22 20.65 -7.93
C GLU A 84 27.39 19.31 -8.67
N ILE A 85 26.96 18.22 -8.04
CA ILE A 85 27.12 16.85 -8.58
C ILE A 85 26.02 16.51 -9.59
N PHE A 86 24.78 16.87 -9.27
CA PHE A 86 23.61 16.63 -10.11
C PHE A 86 22.82 17.94 -10.27
N PRO A 87 23.19 18.79 -11.25
CA PRO A 87 22.59 20.11 -11.42
C PRO A 87 21.07 20.12 -11.67
N LYS A 88 20.53 19.02 -12.17
CA LYS A 88 19.08 18.85 -12.45
C LYS A 88 18.36 18.05 -11.37
N ILE A 89 18.95 17.89 -10.18
CA ILE A 89 18.30 17.19 -9.07
C ILE A 89 16.97 17.90 -8.71
N PRO A 90 15.85 17.16 -8.60
CA PRO A 90 14.58 17.77 -8.22
C PRO A 90 14.61 18.42 -6.84
N HIS A 91 13.81 19.48 -6.68
CA HIS A 91 13.79 20.28 -5.46
C HIS A 91 12.87 19.74 -4.38
N HIS A 92 11.79 19.06 -4.78
CA HIS A 92 10.64 18.71 -3.94
C HIS A 92 10.41 17.21 -3.89
N HIS A 93 9.71 16.77 -2.85
CA HIS A 93 9.23 15.40 -2.70
C HIS A 93 8.28 15.01 -3.85
N ALA A 94 8.31 13.72 -4.23
CA ALA A 94 7.52 13.14 -5.33
C ALA A 94 7.60 13.93 -6.66
N PRO A 95 8.81 14.18 -7.19
CA PRO A 95 9.01 15.00 -8.39
C PRO A 95 8.29 14.42 -9.62
N GLU A 96 8.19 13.09 -9.72
CA GLU A 96 7.48 12.42 -10.81
C GLU A 96 5.99 12.75 -10.86
N VAL A 97 5.38 13.00 -9.69
CA VAL A 97 3.98 13.44 -9.59
C VAL A 97 3.85 14.87 -10.10
N GLN A 98 4.80 15.74 -9.75
CA GLN A 98 4.82 17.12 -10.24
C GLN A 98 5.02 17.17 -11.76
N ALA A 99 5.99 16.43 -12.30
CA ALA A 99 6.19 16.30 -13.74
C ALA A 99 4.92 15.80 -14.45
N PHE A 100 4.27 14.77 -13.88
CA PHE A 100 3.03 14.24 -14.43
C PHE A 100 1.91 15.28 -14.46
N LYS A 101 1.71 16.03 -13.36
CA LYS A 101 0.69 17.08 -13.27
C LYS A 101 0.94 18.23 -14.26
N GLN A 102 2.20 18.55 -14.57
CA GLN A 102 2.59 19.68 -15.41
C GLN A 102 2.72 19.34 -16.90
N ALA A 103 2.81 18.06 -17.25
CA ALA A 103 3.04 17.65 -18.63
C ALA A 103 1.81 17.87 -19.51
N ALA A 104 1.99 18.62 -20.59
CA ALA A 104 0.99 18.77 -21.65
C ALA A 104 1.00 17.60 -22.65
N SER A 105 2.06 16.79 -22.65
CA SER A 105 2.17 15.60 -23.52
C SER A 105 3.12 14.55 -22.95
N PRO A 106 2.98 13.26 -23.35
CA PRO A 106 3.91 12.20 -22.96
C PRO A 106 5.37 12.47 -23.36
N ARG A 107 5.60 13.22 -24.46
CA ARG A 107 6.95 13.59 -24.90
C ARG A 107 7.65 14.51 -23.89
N MET A 108 6.91 15.36 -23.17
CA MET A 108 7.49 16.17 -22.09
C MET A 108 7.94 15.30 -20.91
N LEU A 109 7.19 14.25 -20.58
CA LEU A 109 7.59 13.34 -19.49
C LEU A 109 8.90 12.63 -19.80
N GLN A 110 9.15 12.33 -21.07
CA GLN A 110 10.40 11.69 -21.50
C GLN A 110 11.64 12.58 -21.32
N THR A 111 11.49 13.91 -21.32
CA THR A 111 12.61 14.82 -21.02
C THR A 111 12.92 14.90 -19.53
N GLN A 112 11.97 14.49 -18.68
CA GLN A 112 12.07 14.43 -17.22
C GLN A 112 12.25 12.99 -16.71
N ARG A 113 12.76 12.09 -17.55
CA ARG A 113 12.82 10.65 -17.28
C ARG A 113 13.50 10.28 -15.96
N ASP A 114 14.54 11.00 -15.55
CA ASP A 114 15.26 10.71 -14.30
C ASP A 114 14.38 10.91 -13.05
N GLU A 115 13.38 11.80 -13.10
CA GLU A 115 12.40 11.98 -12.03
C GLU A 115 11.57 10.71 -11.80
N PHE A 116 11.36 9.91 -12.86
CA PHE A 116 10.62 8.65 -12.81
C PHE A 116 11.51 7.42 -12.52
N LEU A 117 12.83 7.50 -12.75
CA LEU A 117 13.74 6.40 -12.47
C LEU A 117 14.02 6.23 -10.97
N PHE A 118 14.18 7.34 -10.26
CA PHE A 118 14.50 7.36 -8.84
C PHE A 118 13.83 8.57 -8.15
N PRO A 119 12.49 8.56 -8.02
CA PRO A 119 11.69 9.68 -7.51
C PRO A 119 12.05 10.14 -6.08
N PHE A 120 12.66 9.26 -5.30
CA PHE A 120 13.16 9.54 -3.95
C PHE A 120 14.48 10.34 -3.94
N VAL A 121 15.09 10.65 -5.08
CA VAL A 121 16.30 11.48 -5.15
C VAL A 121 15.90 12.93 -5.39
N ASN A 122 15.66 13.67 -4.29
CA ASN A 122 15.33 15.09 -4.33
C ASN A 122 15.97 15.86 -3.17
N LEU A 123 16.09 17.18 -3.30
CA LEU A 123 16.77 18.02 -2.32
C LEU A 123 15.99 18.20 -1.01
N GLU A 124 14.66 18.08 -1.04
CA GLU A 124 13.82 18.16 0.15
C GLU A 124 14.11 16.97 1.07
N ASP A 125 14.01 15.74 0.56
CA ASP A 125 14.23 14.53 1.32
C ASP A 125 15.69 14.32 1.71
N LEU A 126 16.63 14.46 0.77
CA LEU A 126 18.03 14.12 1.04
C LEU A 126 18.71 15.11 2.01
N CYS A 127 18.16 16.31 2.16
CA CYS A 127 18.74 17.35 3.02
C CYS A 127 17.95 17.63 4.31
N SER A 128 16.71 17.15 4.44
CA SER A 128 15.87 17.30 5.63
C SER A 128 16.40 16.49 6.81
N GLU A 129 15.94 16.83 8.03
CA GLU A 129 16.23 16.07 9.27
C GLU A 129 17.73 15.76 9.48
N GLY A 130 18.59 16.77 9.32
CA GLY A 130 20.04 16.57 9.46
C GLY A 130 20.69 15.76 8.33
N GLY A 131 19.97 15.50 7.24
CA GLY A 131 20.42 14.70 6.10
C GLY A 131 20.40 13.20 6.37
N THR A 132 19.57 12.75 7.31
CA THR A 132 19.51 11.35 7.76
C THR A 132 19.03 10.42 6.64
N LYS A 133 18.04 10.83 5.83
CA LYS A 133 17.56 10.05 4.67
C LYS A 133 18.68 9.79 3.66
N PHE A 134 19.53 10.77 3.36
CA PHE A 134 20.71 10.57 2.50
C PHE A 134 21.68 9.55 3.08
N LEU A 135 22.02 9.67 4.37
CA LEU A 135 22.93 8.72 5.02
C LEU A 135 22.35 7.31 5.03
N SER A 136 21.03 7.19 5.20
CA SER A 136 20.35 5.91 5.24
C SER A 136 20.33 5.25 3.85
N LEU A 137 20.02 6.04 2.82
CA LEU A 137 20.12 5.62 1.43
C LEU A 137 21.53 5.11 1.10
N LEU A 138 22.55 5.88 1.47
CA LEU A 138 23.95 5.52 1.25
C LEU A 138 24.31 4.22 1.97
N HIS A 139 23.96 4.10 3.25
CA HIS A 139 24.24 2.92 4.05
C HIS A 139 23.64 1.65 3.42
N PHE A 140 22.34 1.67 3.11
CA PHE A 140 21.69 0.48 2.57
C PHE A 140 22.16 0.15 1.14
N ARG A 141 22.30 1.14 0.26
CA ARG A 141 22.74 0.92 -1.13
C ARG A 141 24.21 0.52 -1.24
N ALA A 142 25.05 0.92 -0.28
CA ALA A 142 26.46 0.53 -0.28
C ALA A 142 26.69 -0.83 0.40
N LEU A 143 25.93 -1.20 1.43
CA LEU A 143 26.21 -2.41 2.22
C LEU A 143 25.39 -3.64 1.81
N HIS A 144 24.35 -3.47 1.00
CA HIS A 144 23.59 -4.60 0.46
C HIS A 144 23.83 -4.74 -1.05
N PHE A 145 23.94 -5.99 -1.50
CA PHE A 145 24.15 -6.30 -2.91
C PHE A 145 22.98 -5.79 -3.78
N PRO A 146 23.22 -5.33 -5.03
CA PRO A 146 22.19 -4.68 -5.84
C PRO A 146 20.92 -5.51 -6.07
N SER A 147 21.03 -6.84 -6.10
CA SER A 147 19.87 -7.73 -6.24
C SER A 147 18.85 -7.60 -5.10
N ALA A 148 19.27 -7.15 -3.90
CA ALA A 148 18.38 -6.92 -2.77
C ALA A 148 17.34 -5.82 -3.05
N PHE A 149 17.65 -4.89 -3.96
CA PHE A 149 16.78 -3.78 -4.32
C PHE A 149 16.05 -3.98 -5.65
N ALA A 150 16.36 -5.03 -6.42
CA ALA A 150 15.87 -5.17 -7.80
C ALA A 150 14.34 -5.10 -7.92
N HIS A 151 13.62 -5.72 -6.98
CA HIS A 151 12.15 -5.63 -6.93
C HIS A 151 11.65 -4.26 -6.52
N PHE A 152 12.28 -3.62 -5.53
CA PHE A 152 11.93 -2.26 -5.15
C PHE A 152 12.12 -1.29 -6.32
N ASP A 153 13.24 -1.40 -7.02
CA ASP A 153 13.56 -0.57 -8.17
C ASP A 153 12.59 -0.84 -9.33
N HIS A 154 12.23 -2.11 -9.58
CA HIS A 154 11.17 -2.46 -10.53
C HIS A 154 9.81 -1.81 -10.18
N ASP A 155 9.36 -1.93 -8.93
CA ASP A 155 8.09 -1.35 -8.48
C ASP A 155 8.07 0.18 -8.60
N THR A 156 9.22 0.82 -8.38
CA THR A 156 9.41 2.26 -8.48
C THR A 156 9.23 2.75 -9.92
N LEU A 157 9.71 1.96 -10.90
CA LEU A 157 9.62 2.29 -12.32
C LEU A 157 8.20 2.20 -12.89
N HIS A 158 7.29 1.48 -12.24
CA HIS A 158 5.92 1.21 -12.73
C HIS A 158 5.22 2.47 -13.22
N PHE A 159 5.23 3.54 -12.44
CA PHE A 159 4.54 4.79 -12.81
C PHE A 159 5.14 5.45 -14.03
N GLY A 160 6.47 5.51 -14.12
CA GLY A 160 7.16 6.04 -15.29
C GLY A 160 6.88 5.23 -16.55
N VAL A 161 6.80 3.90 -16.41
CA VAL A 161 6.48 2.99 -17.51
C VAL A 161 5.04 3.20 -17.99
N VAL A 162 4.06 3.19 -17.08
CA VAL A 162 2.64 3.35 -17.43
C VAL A 162 2.38 4.76 -17.99
N ALA A 163 3.00 5.79 -17.42
CA ALA A 163 2.93 7.17 -17.90
C ALA A 163 3.74 7.41 -19.21
N SER A 164 4.45 6.40 -19.72
CA SER A 164 5.31 6.48 -20.92
C SER A 164 6.49 7.48 -20.80
N ALA A 165 6.86 7.84 -19.57
CA ALA A 165 8.07 8.60 -19.25
C ALA A 165 9.34 7.73 -19.36
N VAL A 166 9.21 6.46 -18.94
CA VAL A 166 10.25 5.43 -19.04
C VAL A 166 9.86 4.47 -20.16
N ARG A 167 10.39 4.71 -21.37
CA ARG A 167 10.20 3.79 -22.49
C ARG A 167 11.09 2.56 -22.34
N ARG A 168 10.55 1.40 -22.70
CA ARG A 168 11.22 0.11 -22.64
C ARG A 168 11.66 -0.35 -24.02
N ILE A 169 12.64 -1.27 -24.06
CA ILE A 169 12.96 -2.02 -25.28
C ILE A 169 11.95 -3.16 -25.47
N PHE A 170 12.03 -3.85 -26.61
CA PHE A 170 11.36 -5.12 -26.83
C PHE A 170 12.41 -6.21 -27.06
N ALA A 171 12.44 -7.21 -26.17
CA ALA A 171 13.41 -8.31 -26.19
C ALA A 171 12.74 -9.64 -25.82
N PRO A 172 12.12 -10.34 -26.78
CA PRO A 172 11.45 -11.61 -26.53
C PRO A 172 12.46 -12.77 -26.39
N GLY A 173 12.00 -13.92 -25.89
CA GLY A 173 12.74 -15.18 -25.92
C GLY A 173 13.84 -15.33 -24.88
N CYS A 174 13.99 -14.38 -23.96
CA CYS A 174 14.89 -14.49 -22.82
C CYS A 174 14.37 -13.71 -21.61
N THR A 175 14.89 -14.05 -20.43
CA THR A 175 14.62 -13.38 -19.15
C THR A 175 15.93 -13.20 -18.39
N VAL A 176 15.98 -12.24 -17.47
CA VAL A 176 17.15 -11.90 -16.67
C VAL A 176 16.87 -12.22 -15.22
N LEU A 177 17.75 -12.97 -14.57
CA LEU A 177 17.64 -13.24 -13.14
C LEU A 177 17.90 -11.97 -12.33
N VAL A 178 16.99 -11.66 -11.41
CA VAL A 178 17.01 -10.43 -10.59
C VAL A 178 17.22 -10.71 -9.10
N TYR A 179 17.86 -11.85 -8.77
CA TYR A 179 18.14 -12.25 -7.39
C TYR A 179 19.54 -12.81 -7.20
N GLY A 180 19.90 -13.02 -5.93
CA GLY A 180 21.10 -13.72 -5.50
C GLY A 180 22.36 -12.85 -5.59
N ASP A 181 23.50 -13.45 -5.91
CA ASP A 181 24.82 -12.80 -5.87
C ASP A 181 25.35 -12.48 -7.28
N ARG A 182 26.65 -12.24 -7.40
CA ARG A 182 27.33 -11.98 -8.68
C ARG A 182 27.14 -13.09 -9.71
N LYS A 183 26.93 -14.34 -9.31
CA LYS A 183 26.78 -15.48 -10.21
C LYS A 183 25.39 -15.55 -10.84
N THR A 184 24.37 -15.04 -10.13
CA THR A 184 22.97 -15.13 -10.56
C THR A 184 22.44 -13.79 -11.04
N TYR A 185 22.69 -12.69 -10.34
CA TYR A 185 22.11 -11.39 -10.64
C TYR A 185 22.61 -10.85 -11.99
N GLY A 186 21.67 -10.60 -12.90
CA GLY A 186 21.93 -10.20 -14.27
C GLY A 186 22.28 -11.36 -15.22
N LYS A 187 22.18 -12.62 -14.78
CA LYS A 187 22.35 -13.78 -15.67
C LYS A 187 21.11 -13.96 -16.53
N ILE A 188 21.31 -14.26 -17.81
CA ILE A 188 20.22 -14.53 -18.75
C ILE A 188 19.86 -16.00 -18.80
N LEU A 189 18.56 -16.26 -18.84
CA LEU A 189 17.97 -17.54 -19.18
C LEU A 189 17.23 -17.40 -20.51
N ARG A 190 17.54 -18.30 -21.46
CA ARG A 190 16.80 -18.39 -22.72
C ARG A 190 15.51 -19.17 -22.49
N CYS A 191 14.42 -18.78 -23.15
CA CYS A 191 13.11 -19.43 -22.95
C CYS A 191 13.04 -20.88 -23.44
N ASP A 192 13.96 -21.28 -24.32
CA ASP A 192 14.11 -22.64 -24.85
C ASP A 192 14.89 -23.58 -23.91
N THR A 193 15.43 -23.05 -22.80
CA THR A 193 16.32 -23.79 -21.89
C THR A 193 15.67 -23.97 -20.52
N LEU A 194 15.76 -25.19 -19.97
CA LEU A 194 15.36 -25.47 -18.58
C LEU A 194 16.51 -25.14 -17.62
N CYS A 195 16.18 -24.59 -16.46
CA CYS A 195 17.13 -24.46 -15.36
C CYS A 195 17.36 -25.80 -14.66
N ASP A 196 18.35 -25.85 -13.76
CA ASP A 196 18.74 -27.07 -13.03
C ASP A 196 17.58 -27.69 -12.21
N ASP A 197 16.61 -26.87 -11.79
CA ASP A 197 15.41 -27.31 -11.06
C ASP A 197 14.22 -27.64 -11.99
N GLY A 198 14.45 -27.74 -13.30
CA GLY A 198 13.45 -28.16 -14.31
C GLY A 198 12.43 -27.09 -14.70
N LEU A 199 12.62 -25.83 -14.28
CA LEU A 199 11.76 -24.71 -14.65
C LEU A 199 12.25 -24.04 -15.93
N CYS A 200 11.34 -23.64 -16.81
CA CYS A 200 11.69 -22.79 -17.94
C CYS A 200 11.84 -21.31 -17.50
N ALA A 201 12.49 -20.50 -18.33
CA ALA A 201 12.67 -19.06 -18.09
C ALA A 201 11.35 -18.35 -17.71
N GLN A 202 10.25 -18.68 -18.42
CA GLN A 202 8.95 -18.09 -18.18
C GLN A 202 8.38 -18.44 -16.80
N GLN A 203 8.62 -19.66 -16.30
CA GLN A 203 8.19 -20.06 -14.95
C GLN A 203 8.99 -19.34 -13.87
N VAL A 204 10.29 -19.15 -14.07
CA VAL A 204 11.14 -18.36 -13.13
C VAL A 204 10.70 -16.89 -13.09
N GLU A 205 10.31 -16.33 -14.23
CA GLU A 205 9.79 -14.97 -14.33
C GLU A 205 8.39 -14.83 -13.73
N ILE A 206 7.42 -15.61 -14.19
CA ILE A 206 6.00 -15.43 -13.85
C ILE A 206 5.66 -16.03 -12.49
N LEU A 207 6.06 -17.28 -12.23
CA LEU A 207 5.65 -18.01 -11.03
C LEU A 207 6.51 -17.65 -9.82
N LEU A 208 7.84 -17.60 -10.00
CA LEU A 208 8.76 -17.29 -8.89
C LEU A 208 8.95 -15.78 -8.70
N GLY A 209 8.73 -14.97 -9.74
CA GLY A 209 9.05 -13.54 -9.71
C GLY A 209 10.52 -13.26 -9.50
N GLU A 210 11.40 -14.17 -9.89
CA GLU A 210 12.84 -14.08 -9.67
C GLU A 210 13.62 -13.74 -10.95
N ALA A 211 12.91 -13.63 -12.05
CA ALA A 211 13.43 -13.08 -13.29
C ALA A 211 12.50 -12.01 -13.84
N HIS A 212 13.03 -11.17 -14.70
CA HIS A 212 12.30 -10.15 -15.44
C HIS A 212 12.74 -10.17 -16.89
N ASN A 213 11.81 -9.90 -17.81
CA ASN A 213 12.17 -9.65 -19.20
C ASN A 213 13.26 -8.55 -19.29
N PRO A 214 14.18 -8.58 -20.28
CA PRO A 214 15.18 -7.53 -20.43
C PRO A 214 14.59 -6.12 -20.58
N SER A 215 13.37 -6.02 -21.12
CA SER A 215 12.62 -4.76 -21.20
C SER A 215 12.36 -4.10 -19.85
N ASP A 216 12.25 -4.89 -18.79
CA ASP A 216 12.07 -4.44 -17.41
C ASP A 216 13.39 -4.39 -16.64
N SER A 217 14.32 -5.28 -16.96
CA SER A 217 15.61 -5.39 -16.25
C SER A 217 16.60 -4.28 -16.58
N LEU A 218 16.68 -3.84 -17.85
CA LEU A 218 17.63 -2.79 -18.24
C LEU A 218 17.34 -1.44 -17.55
N PRO A 219 16.08 -0.95 -17.48
CA PRO A 219 15.76 0.22 -16.67
C PRO A 219 16.13 0.09 -15.19
N ILE A 220 16.03 -1.11 -14.61
CA ILE A 220 16.47 -1.36 -13.22
C ILE A 220 17.97 -1.15 -13.09
N PHE A 221 18.78 -1.78 -13.95
CA PHE A 221 20.23 -1.59 -13.93
C PHE A 221 20.63 -0.13 -14.13
N GLU A 222 19.95 0.58 -15.03
CA GLU A 222 20.18 2.00 -15.25
C GLU A 222 19.89 2.83 -13.99
N ALA A 223 18.72 2.63 -13.37
CA ALA A 223 18.32 3.35 -12.16
C ALA A 223 19.32 3.10 -11.01
N GLN A 224 19.73 1.84 -10.81
CA GLN A 224 20.73 1.47 -9.81
C GLN A 224 22.09 2.10 -10.10
N THR A 225 22.61 1.99 -11.33
CA THR A 225 23.91 2.55 -11.71
C THR A 225 23.94 4.07 -11.53
N LYS A 226 22.89 4.78 -11.97
CA LYS A 226 22.77 6.24 -11.79
C LYS A 226 22.73 6.63 -10.32
N LEU A 227 21.95 5.93 -9.51
CA LEU A 227 21.88 6.17 -8.07
C LEU A 227 23.24 5.94 -7.39
N LEU A 228 23.89 4.81 -7.64
CA LEU A 228 25.20 4.51 -7.05
C LEU A 228 26.28 5.50 -7.51
N THR A 229 26.20 5.99 -8.75
CA THR A 229 27.10 7.03 -9.27
C THR A 229 26.93 8.35 -8.53
N LEU A 230 25.67 8.78 -8.28
CA LEU A 230 25.38 9.96 -7.48
C LEU A 230 25.92 9.83 -6.05
N LEU A 231 25.66 8.68 -5.40
CA LEU A 231 26.13 8.40 -4.06
C LEU A 231 27.67 8.41 -3.99
N MET A 232 28.34 7.75 -4.93
CA MET A 232 29.80 7.71 -4.99
C MET A 232 30.39 9.09 -5.20
N SER A 233 29.88 9.86 -6.17
CA SER A 233 30.34 11.23 -6.44
C SER A 233 30.19 12.14 -5.22
N THR A 234 29.12 11.95 -4.44
CA THR A 234 28.90 12.68 -3.18
C THR A 234 29.91 12.28 -2.12
N VAL A 235 30.19 10.98 -1.98
CA VAL A 235 31.20 10.46 -1.05
C VAL A 235 32.60 10.97 -1.41
N GLU A 236 32.98 10.98 -2.68
CA GLU A 236 34.26 11.50 -3.16
C GLU A 236 34.46 12.97 -2.76
N LYS A 237 33.44 13.81 -2.97
CA LYS A 237 33.48 15.22 -2.56
C LYS A 237 33.52 15.38 -1.03
N LEU A 238 32.89 14.47 -0.30
CA LEU A 238 32.97 14.46 1.16
C LEU A 238 34.35 14.03 1.66
N LEU A 239 35.06 13.17 0.94
CA LEU A 239 36.36 12.60 1.27
C LEU A 239 37.51 13.19 0.42
N TRP A 240 37.38 14.44 -0.02
CA TRP A 240 38.32 15.10 -0.95
C TRP A 240 39.80 15.10 -0.51
N ASP A 241 40.07 14.95 0.78
CA ASP A 241 41.39 14.90 1.41
C ASP A 241 41.93 13.47 1.60
N ILE A 242 41.18 12.44 1.22
CA ILE A 242 41.57 11.03 1.33
C ILE A 242 41.81 10.49 -0.09
N ASP A 243 42.96 9.86 -0.30
CA ASP A 243 43.20 9.14 -1.57
C ASP A 243 42.41 7.82 -1.59
N LEU A 244 41.29 7.84 -2.30
CA LEU A 244 40.41 6.69 -2.50
C LEU A 244 40.94 5.70 -3.55
N SER A 245 42.04 6.02 -4.23
CA SER A 245 42.66 5.15 -5.25
C SER A 245 43.67 4.17 -4.64
N SER A 246 44.17 4.48 -3.43
CA SER A 246 45.13 3.63 -2.73
C SER A 246 44.47 2.34 -2.22
N PRO A 247 45.06 1.16 -2.49
CA PRO A 247 44.52 -0.11 -2.03
C PRO A 247 44.63 -0.24 -0.50
N SER A 248 43.63 0.25 0.21
CA SER A 248 43.53 0.13 1.66
C SER A 248 42.80 -1.16 2.01
N GLN A 249 43.42 -2.00 2.82
CA GLN A 249 42.76 -3.20 3.32
C GLN A 249 41.78 -2.86 4.43
N LEU A 250 40.64 -3.54 4.45
CA LEU A 250 39.71 -3.48 5.58
C LEU A 250 40.43 -3.96 6.84
N PRO A 251 40.34 -3.22 7.96
CA PRO A 251 40.86 -3.69 9.24
C PRO A 251 40.26 -5.07 9.59
N PRO A 252 41.05 -6.00 10.15
CA PRO A 252 40.57 -7.34 10.52
C PRO A 252 39.34 -7.35 11.45
N GLU A 253 39.15 -6.29 12.25
CA GLU A 253 38.04 -6.11 13.19
C GLU A 253 37.03 -5.05 12.73
N HIS A 254 36.85 -4.82 11.43
CA HIS A 254 35.90 -3.82 10.96
C HIS A 254 34.44 -4.22 11.31
N ILE A 255 33.86 -3.53 12.30
CA ILE A 255 32.45 -3.67 12.69
C ILE A 255 31.63 -2.65 11.89
N PRO A 256 30.70 -3.07 11.01
CA PRO A 256 29.80 -2.16 10.32
C PRO A 256 29.01 -1.28 11.29
N LEU A 257 28.85 0.00 10.98
CA LEU A 257 28.02 0.89 11.77
C LEU A 257 26.55 0.48 11.64
N PRO A 258 25.71 0.68 12.67
CA PRO A 258 24.28 0.48 12.53
C PRO A 258 23.69 1.48 11.52
N PRO A 259 22.58 1.13 10.84
CA PRO A 259 21.89 2.05 9.93
C PRO A 259 21.50 3.35 10.65
N PRO A 260 21.49 4.51 9.98
CA PRO A 260 21.00 5.75 10.57
C PRO A 260 19.53 5.60 10.98
N THR A 261 19.20 6.09 12.18
CA THR A 261 17.82 6.06 12.66
C THR A 261 17.03 7.21 12.05
N ILE A 262 16.10 6.89 11.14
CA ILE A 262 15.09 7.85 10.69
C ILE A 262 14.00 7.88 11.76
N THR A 263 13.77 9.05 12.36
CA THR A 263 12.70 9.21 13.34
C THR A 263 11.40 9.35 12.56
N PRO A 264 10.43 8.45 12.71
CA PRO A 264 9.16 8.62 12.02
C PRO A 264 8.45 9.86 12.55
N ALA A 265 7.92 10.70 11.66
CA ALA A 265 7.01 11.75 12.06
C ALA A 265 5.77 11.12 12.73
N THR A 266 5.46 11.55 13.95
CA THR A 266 4.21 11.21 14.63
C THR A 266 3.07 11.94 13.94
N SER A 267 2.01 11.22 13.58
CA SER A 267 0.81 11.85 13.02
C SER A 267 -0.46 11.09 13.44
N ASP A 268 -1.61 11.72 13.21
CA ASP A 268 -2.88 11.48 13.90
C ASP A 268 -3.86 10.56 13.13
N PHE A 269 -3.53 10.12 11.90
CA PHE A 269 -4.40 9.34 11.01
C PHE A 269 -3.95 7.89 10.78
N GLY A 270 -4.91 6.97 10.62
CA GLY A 270 -4.64 5.52 10.51
C GLY A 270 -4.00 5.05 9.20
N TRP A 271 -4.11 5.79 8.08
CA TRP A 271 -3.50 5.41 6.79
C TRP A 271 -2.04 5.86 6.62
N GLU A 272 -1.53 6.60 7.58
CA GLU A 272 -0.17 7.15 7.54
C GLU A 272 0.89 6.07 7.61
N SER A 273 0.59 4.90 8.18
CA SER A 273 1.49 3.74 8.11
C SER A 273 1.84 3.43 6.65
N THR A 274 0.85 3.35 5.78
CA THR A 274 1.01 3.05 4.36
C THR A 274 1.74 4.15 3.61
N ALA A 275 1.34 5.41 3.83
CA ALA A 275 2.00 6.58 3.25
C ALA A 275 3.49 6.66 3.66
N ARG A 276 3.76 6.50 4.97
CA ARG A 276 5.11 6.50 5.55
C ARG A 276 5.94 5.34 5.02
N GLN A 277 5.38 4.14 4.92
CA GLN A 277 6.07 2.99 4.33
C GLN A 277 6.49 3.30 2.90
N HIS A 278 5.62 3.92 2.10
CA HIS A 278 5.95 4.34 0.74
C HIS A 278 7.08 5.38 0.72
N ASN A 279 6.92 6.47 1.46
CA ASN A 279 7.86 7.59 1.53
C ASN A 279 9.26 7.13 1.95
N LEU A 280 9.33 6.25 2.96
CA LEU A 280 10.60 5.81 3.54
C LEU A 280 11.20 4.60 2.84
N ARG A 281 10.48 3.90 1.96
CA ARG A 281 10.88 2.62 1.36
C ARG A 281 12.29 2.65 0.75
N ALA A 282 12.64 3.75 0.10
CA ALA A 282 13.94 3.93 -0.54
C ALA A 282 15.11 4.12 0.43
N TYR A 283 14.82 4.66 1.63
CA TYR A 283 15.81 5.00 2.65
C TYR A 283 15.94 3.91 3.72
N LEU A 284 15.15 2.84 3.64
CA LEU A 284 15.18 1.73 4.56
C LEU A 284 15.76 0.48 3.90
N HIS A 285 16.01 -0.54 4.70
CA HIS A 285 16.33 -1.86 4.18
C HIS A 285 15.20 -2.32 3.23
N PRO A 286 15.52 -2.95 2.08
CA PRO A 286 14.50 -3.52 1.20
C PRO A 286 13.47 -4.34 1.99
N PRO A 287 12.16 -4.15 1.75
CA PRO A 287 11.14 -4.90 2.45
C PRO A 287 11.37 -6.39 2.26
N GLN A 288 11.51 -7.11 3.37
CA GLN A 288 11.52 -8.56 3.38
C GLN A 288 10.20 -9.03 3.97
N PHE A 289 9.66 -10.11 3.42
CA PHE A 289 8.51 -10.75 4.01
C PHE A 289 8.84 -11.17 5.45
N SER A 290 8.03 -10.71 6.39
CA SER A 290 8.11 -11.07 7.80
C SER A 290 6.75 -11.54 8.27
N GLU A 291 6.64 -12.86 8.48
CA GLU A 291 5.43 -13.46 9.05
C GLU A 291 5.07 -12.83 10.39
N LYS A 292 6.07 -12.51 11.22
CA LYS A 292 5.85 -11.84 12.51
C LYS A 292 5.19 -10.47 12.32
N GLN A 293 5.67 -9.65 11.38
CA GLN A 293 5.08 -8.32 11.13
C GLN A 293 3.66 -8.45 10.57
N LEU A 294 3.44 -9.41 9.68
CA LEU A 294 2.12 -9.72 9.13
C LEU A 294 1.14 -10.10 10.23
N SER A 295 1.51 -11.05 11.12
CA SER A 295 0.66 -11.48 12.23
C SER A 295 0.38 -10.34 13.21
N MET A 296 1.40 -9.57 13.61
CA MET A 296 1.20 -8.41 14.51
C MET A 296 0.24 -7.36 13.91
N LEU A 297 0.33 -7.10 12.61
CA LEU A 297 -0.57 -6.16 11.93
C LEU A 297 -2.01 -6.69 11.93
N ILE A 298 -2.21 -7.96 11.57
CA ILE A 298 -3.53 -8.59 11.53
C ILE A 298 -4.15 -8.67 12.93
N GLU A 299 -3.37 -9.07 13.93
CA GLU A 299 -3.80 -9.16 15.33
C GLU A 299 -4.20 -7.78 15.88
N SER A 300 -3.37 -6.76 15.67
CA SER A 300 -3.70 -5.39 16.09
C SER A 300 -5.01 -4.88 15.49
N GLN A 301 -5.29 -5.20 14.23
CA GLN A 301 -6.51 -4.78 13.56
C GLN A 301 -7.73 -5.60 13.97
N TYR A 302 -7.52 -6.88 14.28
CA TYR A 302 -8.53 -7.72 14.91
C TYR A 302 -8.93 -7.15 16.27
N ASP A 303 -7.97 -6.80 17.12
CA ASP A 303 -8.22 -6.22 18.44
C ASP A 303 -8.98 -4.90 18.33
N LEU A 304 -8.59 -4.00 17.41
CA LEU A 304 -9.34 -2.75 17.15
C LEU A 304 -10.79 -3.02 16.70
N ALA A 305 -11.01 -4.05 15.89
CA ALA A 305 -12.36 -4.41 15.45
C ALA A 305 -13.20 -5.02 16.59
N VAL A 306 -12.55 -5.76 17.50
CA VAL A 306 -13.16 -6.26 18.73
C VAL A 306 -13.53 -5.11 19.65
N ASP A 307 -12.60 -4.20 19.93
CA ASP A 307 -12.82 -3.02 20.77
C ASP A 307 -13.99 -2.18 20.24
N HIS A 308 -14.03 -1.93 18.93
CA HIS A 308 -15.17 -1.22 18.32
C HIS A 308 -16.51 -1.92 18.56
N LEU A 309 -16.57 -3.25 18.45
CA LEU A 309 -17.79 -4.00 18.76
C LEU A 309 -18.13 -3.90 20.25
N VAL A 310 -17.14 -4.02 21.13
CA VAL A 310 -17.34 -3.93 22.58
C VAL A 310 -17.86 -2.55 22.97
N ASP A 311 -17.22 -1.48 22.52
CA ASP A 311 -17.59 -0.09 22.82
C ASP A 311 -19.03 0.21 22.40
N LEU A 312 -19.45 -0.26 21.22
CA LEU A 312 -20.86 -0.15 20.79
C LEU A 312 -21.85 -0.82 21.76
N HIS A 313 -21.42 -1.89 22.45
CA HIS A 313 -22.25 -2.65 23.40
C HIS A 313 -22.20 -2.14 24.83
N VAL A 314 -21.12 -1.48 25.24
CA VAL A 314 -20.88 -1.12 26.65
C VAL A 314 -20.86 0.39 26.92
N ASP A 315 -20.60 1.22 25.90
CA ASP A 315 -20.50 2.68 26.03
C ASP A 315 -21.69 3.35 25.30
N PRO A 316 -22.75 3.77 26.02
CA PRO A 316 -23.88 4.46 25.40
C PRO A 316 -23.49 5.78 24.70
N PRO A 317 -22.67 6.67 25.29
CA PRO A 317 -22.14 7.84 24.58
C PRO A 317 -21.47 7.50 23.26
N TYR A 318 -20.62 6.48 23.21
CA TYR A 318 -19.97 6.03 21.97
C TYR A 318 -21.00 5.59 20.92
N LEU A 319 -21.99 4.76 21.31
CA LEU A 319 -23.09 4.38 20.42
C LEU A 319 -23.86 5.61 19.89
N SER A 320 -24.11 6.61 20.74
CA SER A 320 -24.75 7.88 20.36
C SER A 320 -24.00 8.57 19.23
N GLU A 321 -22.68 8.71 19.39
CA GLU A 321 -21.80 9.38 18.44
C GLU A 321 -21.75 8.63 17.10
N GLN A 322 -21.61 7.30 17.14
CA GLN A 322 -21.58 6.47 15.95
C GLN A 322 -22.92 6.51 15.17
N LEU A 323 -24.06 6.46 15.87
CA LEU A 323 -25.38 6.59 15.23
C LEU A 323 -25.54 7.95 14.53
N GLN A 324 -25.09 9.03 15.17
CA GLN A 324 -25.12 10.37 14.58
C GLN A 324 -24.19 10.48 13.37
N LEU A 325 -22.98 9.91 13.46
CA LEU A 325 -22.00 9.91 12.39
C LEU A 325 -22.54 9.20 11.13
N TYR A 326 -23.12 8.00 11.29
CA TYR A 326 -23.73 7.26 10.19
C TYR A 326 -25.00 7.92 9.64
N ALA A 327 -25.77 8.62 10.50
CA ALA A 327 -26.91 9.42 10.04
C ALA A 327 -26.48 10.64 9.23
N ALA A 328 -25.34 11.26 9.56
CA ALA A 328 -24.80 12.40 8.82
C ALA A 328 -24.24 12.00 7.44
N HIS A 329 -23.70 10.79 7.29
CA HIS A 329 -23.13 10.25 6.04
C HIS A 329 -24.15 9.50 5.16
N ARG A 330 -25.45 9.78 5.32
CA ARG A 330 -26.47 9.17 4.45
C ARG A 330 -26.40 9.74 3.05
N ILE A 331 -26.23 8.87 2.05
CA ILE A 331 -26.18 9.22 0.62
C ILE A 331 -27.43 9.96 0.13
N GLU A 332 -28.55 9.68 0.76
CA GLU A 332 -29.82 10.36 0.52
C GLU A 332 -29.76 11.86 0.82
N SER A 333 -28.83 12.30 1.67
CA SER A 333 -28.58 13.71 1.98
C SER A 333 -27.93 14.46 0.80
N CYS A 334 -27.38 13.76 -0.19
CA CYS A 334 -26.86 14.32 -1.43
C CYS A 334 -27.93 14.47 -2.53
N SER A 335 -29.13 13.91 -2.33
CA SER A 335 -30.18 13.97 -3.34
C SER A 335 -30.75 15.38 -3.48
N SER A 336 -30.91 15.84 -4.73
CA SER A 336 -31.62 17.09 -5.05
C SER A 336 -33.16 16.90 -5.09
N GLY A 337 -33.65 15.68 -4.93
CA GLY A 337 -35.08 15.35 -4.94
C GLY A 337 -35.76 15.52 -3.58
N PRO A 338 -37.03 15.09 -3.46
CA PRO A 338 -37.75 15.09 -2.18
C PRO A 338 -36.96 14.33 -1.12
N ARG A 339 -36.78 14.93 0.06
CA ARG A 339 -36.08 14.26 1.16
C ARG A 339 -36.87 13.01 1.57
N PRO A 340 -36.22 11.84 1.64
CA PRO A 340 -36.89 10.64 2.13
C PRO A 340 -37.30 10.82 3.61
N PRO A 341 -38.27 10.03 4.09
CA PRO A 341 -38.70 10.09 5.49
C PRO A 341 -37.53 9.92 6.45
N GLN A 342 -37.48 10.73 7.51
CA GLN A 342 -36.40 10.68 8.51
C GLN A 342 -36.29 9.29 9.16
N THR A 343 -37.42 8.61 9.34
CA THR A 343 -37.48 7.25 9.89
C THR A 343 -36.69 6.25 9.05
N MET A 344 -36.77 6.37 7.73
CA MET A 344 -36.02 5.55 6.78
C MET A 344 -34.52 5.83 6.85
N LEU A 345 -34.12 7.10 6.96
CA LEU A 345 -32.72 7.50 7.10
C LEU A 345 -32.10 6.95 8.39
N ASN A 346 -32.81 7.09 9.50
CA ASN A 346 -32.42 6.61 10.82
C ASN A 346 -32.27 5.08 10.85
N ASN A 347 -33.26 4.34 10.31
CA ASN A 347 -33.20 2.89 10.18
C ASN A 347 -31.98 2.45 9.36
N ARG A 348 -31.71 3.12 8.25
CA ARG A 348 -30.53 2.84 7.44
C ARG A 348 -29.23 3.19 8.18
N ALA A 349 -29.15 4.31 8.88
CA ALA A 349 -27.97 4.67 9.66
C ALA A 349 -27.60 3.58 10.68
N ALA A 350 -28.56 3.16 11.52
CA ALA A 350 -28.35 2.10 12.50
C ALA A 350 -27.98 0.76 11.84
N MET A 351 -28.65 0.40 10.74
CA MET A 351 -28.36 -0.82 10.00
C MET A 351 -26.94 -0.85 9.44
N PHE A 352 -26.49 0.23 8.81
CA PHE A 352 -25.15 0.30 8.23
C PHE A 352 -24.07 0.29 9.31
N LEU A 353 -24.27 1.00 10.44
CA LEU A 353 -23.36 0.95 11.58
C LEU A 353 -23.14 -0.49 12.05
N LEU A 354 -24.22 -1.20 12.37
CA LEU A 354 -24.13 -2.55 12.92
C LEU A 354 -23.56 -3.54 11.89
N THR A 355 -23.97 -3.42 10.63
CA THR A 355 -23.51 -4.31 9.57
C THR A 355 -22.03 -4.08 9.26
N ASP A 356 -21.56 -2.83 9.23
CA ASP A 356 -20.15 -2.54 9.00
C ASP A 356 -19.27 -3.00 10.15
N ALA A 357 -19.69 -2.80 11.40
CA ALA A 357 -18.95 -3.26 12.58
C ALA A 357 -18.78 -4.80 12.57
N VAL A 358 -19.86 -5.55 12.36
CA VAL A 358 -19.81 -7.02 12.33
C VAL A 358 -19.01 -7.54 11.14
N ILE A 359 -19.16 -6.94 9.96
CA ILE A 359 -18.39 -7.35 8.77
C ILE A 359 -16.91 -7.03 8.95
N ASN A 360 -16.55 -5.87 9.50
CA ASN A 360 -15.16 -5.51 9.75
C ASN A 360 -14.50 -6.51 10.70
N PHE A 361 -15.15 -6.82 11.82
CA PHE A 361 -14.71 -7.88 12.73
C PHE A 361 -14.52 -9.23 12.01
N CYS A 362 -15.50 -9.64 11.20
CA CYS A 362 -15.43 -10.92 10.52
C CYS A 362 -14.27 -10.99 9.50
N HIS A 363 -13.98 -9.91 8.77
CA HIS A 363 -12.82 -9.86 7.88
C HIS A 363 -11.51 -10.08 8.63
N TRP A 364 -11.29 -9.35 9.73
CA TRP A 364 -10.06 -9.48 10.51
C TRP A 364 -9.96 -10.83 11.21
N HIS A 365 -11.09 -11.41 11.63
CA HIS A 365 -11.13 -12.78 12.13
C HIS A 365 -10.68 -13.79 11.07
N CYS A 366 -11.22 -13.69 9.84
CA CYS A 366 -10.84 -14.58 8.74
C CYS A 366 -9.36 -14.43 8.37
N LEU A 367 -8.83 -13.20 8.34
CA LEU A 367 -7.40 -12.94 8.14
C LEU A 367 -6.55 -13.53 9.26
N GLY A 368 -6.97 -13.41 10.52
CA GLY A 368 -6.30 -14.01 11.67
C GLY A 368 -6.26 -15.54 11.58
N GLU A 369 -7.35 -16.17 11.18
CA GLU A 369 -7.37 -17.62 10.95
C GLU A 369 -6.48 -18.04 9.78
N ALA A 370 -6.44 -17.27 8.69
CA ALA A 370 -5.52 -17.51 7.58
C ALA A 370 -4.05 -17.35 8.00
N ALA A 371 -3.72 -16.33 8.81
CA ALA A 371 -2.38 -16.12 9.36
C ALA A 371 -1.95 -17.27 10.29
N LYS A 372 -2.86 -17.79 11.14
CA LYS A 372 -2.60 -18.99 11.96
C LYS A 372 -2.31 -20.22 11.10
N ARG A 373 -3.00 -20.39 9.97
CA ARG A 373 -2.70 -21.49 9.02
C ARG A 373 -1.33 -21.33 8.39
N LEU A 374 -0.95 -20.10 8.04
CA LEU A 374 0.38 -19.80 7.52
C LEU A 374 1.48 -20.15 8.53
N HIS A 375 1.28 -19.77 9.79
CA HIS A 375 2.21 -20.10 10.87
C HIS A 375 2.41 -21.61 11.03
N ARG A 376 1.33 -22.38 11.10
CA ARG A 376 1.40 -23.85 11.17
C ARG A 376 2.09 -24.46 9.94
N ALA A 377 1.83 -23.93 8.75
CA ALA A 377 2.49 -24.39 7.53
C ALA A 377 3.99 -24.07 7.55
N ARG A 378 4.39 -22.93 8.13
CA ARG A 378 5.79 -22.53 8.31
C ARG A 378 6.53 -23.42 9.28
N GLU A 379 5.92 -23.79 10.42
CA GLU A 379 6.49 -24.68 11.43
C GLU A 379 6.79 -26.08 10.85
N GLY A 380 6.01 -26.54 9.87
CA GLY A 380 6.24 -27.80 9.17
C GLY A 380 7.43 -27.80 8.20
N MET A 381 8.10 -26.66 7.97
CA MET A 381 9.19 -26.53 6.99
C MET A 381 10.58 -26.55 7.64
N THR A 382 11.54 -27.20 6.98
CA THR A 382 12.96 -27.19 7.37
C THR A 382 13.67 -25.95 6.81
N GLY A 383 13.64 -24.84 7.55
CA GLY A 383 14.31 -23.60 7.16
C GLY A 383 13.48 -22.71 6.24
N PRO A 384 14.03 -21.57 5.76
CA PRO A 384 13.31 -20.63 4.90
C PRO A 384 13.09 -21.17 3.48
N PRO A 385 12.07 -20.68 2.75
CA PRO A 385 11.87 -21.01 1.35
C PRO A 385 13.13 -20.75 0.52
N ALA A 386 13.56 -21.74 -0.26
CA ALA A 386 14.70 -21.60 -1.15
C ALA A 386 14.35 -20.72 -2.35
N ARG A 387 15.25 -19.80 -2.71
CA ARG A 387 15.19 -19.05 -3.97
C ARG A 387 15.41 -20.02 -5.15
N GLY A 388 14.80 -19.74 -6.30
CA GLY A 388 14.87 -20.55 -7.52
C GLY A 388 13.90 -21.72 -7.57
N ARG A 389 13.08 -21.91 -6.52
CA ARG A 389 12.24 -23.10 -6.35
C ARG A 389 10.80 -22.76 -6.06
N MET A 390 9.89 -23.68 -6.39
CA MET A 390 8.48 -23.55 -6.01
C MET A 390 8.31 -23.59 -4.49
N LEU A 391 7.32 -22.84 -4.00
CA LEU A 391 6.92 -22.89 -2.59
C LEU A 391 6.31 -24.26 -2.26
N PRO A 392 6.53 -24.79 -1.04
CA PRO A 392 5.80 -25.98 -0.58
C PRO A 392 4.29 -25.75 -0.62
N GLU A 393 3.55 -26.76 -1.07
CA GLU A 393 2.11 -26.64 -1.37
C GLU A 393 1.30 -26.09 -0.18
N ALA A 394 1.44 -26.68 1.01
CA ALA A 394 0.70 -26.23 2.20
C ALA A 394 0.98 -24.76 2.57
N TYR A 395 2.23 -24.32 2.39
CA TYR A 395 2.65 -22.94 2.67
C TYR A 395 2.14 -21.97 1.60
N SER A 396 2.23 -22.36 0.32
CA SER A 396 1.66 -21.64 -0.82
C SER A 396 0.15 -21.43 -0.66
N GLN A 397 -0.58 -22.48 -0.29
CA GLN A 397 -2.03 -22.42 -0.08
C GLN A 397 -2.40 -21.48 1.07
N ALA A 398 -1.63 -21.48 2.18
CA ALA A 398 -1.88 -20.57 3.29
C ALA A 398 -1.65 -19.10 2.93
N LEU A 399 -0.64 -18.78 2.11
CA LEU A 399 -0.43 -17.42 1.60
C LEU A 399 -1.58 -16.97 0.68
N ARG A 400 -2.08 -17.86 -0.19
CA ARG A 400 -3.23 -17.58 -1.05
C ARG A 400 -4.53 -17.38 -0.29
N ASP A 401 -4.71 -18.07 0.83
CA ASP A 401 -5.86 -17.85 1.71
C ASP A 401 -5.87 -16.41 2.26
N ILE A 402 -4.69 -15.85 2.57
CA ILE A 402 -4.56 -14.44 2.98
C ILE A 402 -4.86 -13.49 1.81
N GLN A 403 -4.33 -13.77 0.61
CA GLN A 403 -4.62 -12.99 -0.60
C GLN A 403 -6.12 -12.97 -0.91
N ALA A 404 -6.80 -14.13 -0.81
CA ALA A 404 -8.24 -14.22 -1.01
C ALA A 404 -9.05 -13.41 0.01
N CYS A 405 -8.62 -13.38 1.28
CA CYS A 405 -9.23 -12.51 2.28
C CYS A 405 -9.03 -11.01 1.95
N CYS A 406 -7.83 -10.63 1.50
CA CYS A 406 -7.55 -9.26 1.07
C CYS A 406 -8.40 -8.86 -0.16
N GLY A 407 -8.52 -9.75 -1.15
CA GLY A 407 -9.36 -9.51 -2.34
C GLY A 407 -10.84 -9.33 -1.98
N ALA A 408 -11.38 -10.16 -1.07
CA ALA A 408 -12.74 -10.00 -0.57
C ALA A 408 -12.95 -8.66 0.14
N PHE A 409 -11.98 -8.24 0.97
CA PHE A 409 -12.01 -6.93 1.61
C PHE A 409 -11.99 -5.79 0.58
N GLU A 410 -11.07 -5.83 -0.38
CA GLU A 410 -10.93 -4.80 -1.41
C GLU A 410 -12.21 -4.64 -2.23
N GLN A 411 -12.85 -5.74 -2.62
CA GLN A 411 -14.14 -5.70 -3.32
C GLN A 411 -15.21 -4.97 -2.48
N LYS A 412 -15.28 -5.23 -1.17
CA LYS A 412 -16.19 -4.50 -0.28
C LYS A 412 -15.80 -3.02 -0.19
N ALA A 413 -14.54 -2.73 0.07
CA ALA A 413 -14.05 -1.36 0.23
C ALA A 413 -14.31 -0.52 -1.02
N LYS A 414 -14.12 -1.09 -2.22
CA LYS A 414 -14.48 -0.49 -3.51
C LYS A 414 -15.95 -0.09 -3.57
N SER A 415 -16.86 -0.97 -3.13
CA SER A 415 -18.30 -0.67 -3.12
C SER A 415 -18.71 0.37 -2.06
N ARG A 416 -18.04 0.38 -0.90
CA ARG A 416 -18.39 1.23 0.26
C ARG A 416 -17.76 2.62 0.19
N PHE A 417 -16.56 2.74 -0.35
CA PHE A 417 -15.82 4.01 -0.37
C PHE A 417 -16.61 5.17 -1.02
N PRO A 418 -17.23 5.03 -2.20
CA PRO A 418 -18.08 6.08 -2.78
C PRO A 418 -19.29 6.42 -1.90
N GLN A 419 -19.84 5.43 -1.19
CA GLN A 419 -21.02 5.60 -0.31
C GLN A 419 -20.70 6.36 0.98
N ILE A 420 -19.42 6.49 1.33
CA ILE A 420 -18.94 7.26 2.49
C ILE A 420 -18.39 8.61 2.04
N LEU A 421 -17.58 8.62 0.98
CA LEU A 421 -16.94 9.83 0.46
C LEU A 421 -17.96 10.87 0.00
N CYS A 422 -18.88 10.50 -0.88
CA CYS A 422 -19.82 11.43 -1.49
C CYS A 422 -20.73 12.13 -0.47
N PRO A 423 -21.34 11.44 0.52
CA PRO A 423 -22.15 12.10 1.54
C PRO A 423 -21.38 12.65 2.73
N SER A 424 -20.05 12.58 2.73
CA SER A 424 -19.23 13.13 3.81
C SER A 424 -19.59 14.60 4.07
N PRO A 425 -20.00 15.01 5.28
CA PRO A 425 -20.53 16.35 5.54
C PRO A 425 -19.66 17.52 5.05
N PRO A 426 -18.31 17.47 5.16
CA PRO A 426 -17.44 18.52 4.63
C PRO A 426 -17.29 18.51 3.10
N LEU A 427 -17.59 17.39 2.43
CA LEU A 427 -17.36 17.20 0.98
C LEU A 427 -18.66 17.10 0.16
N ARG A 428 -19.81 16.85 0.79
CA ARG A 428 -21.11 16.63 0.12
C ARG A 428 -21.56 17.76 -0.80
N SER A 429 -21.13 19.00 -0.54
CA SER A 429 -21.43 20.14 -1.40
C SER A 429 -20.76 20.05 -2.77
N ILE A 430 -19.68 19.28 -2.87
CA ILE A 430 -18.93 19.00 -4.09
C ILE A 430 -19.62 17.87 -4.87
N PHE A 431 -20.15 16.86 -4.17
CA PHE A 431 -20.82 15.70 -4.78
C PHE A 431 -22.36 15.86 -4.83
N ARG A 432 -22.86 16.86 -5.58
CA ARG A 432 -24.31 17.20 -5.63
C ARG A 432 -25.17 16.27 -6.50
N LYS A 433 -24.59 15.37 -7.30
CA LYS A 433 -25.32 14.39 -8.10
C LYS A 433 -24.68 13.01 -7.96
N PHE A 434 -25.53 11.97 -7.93
CA PHE A 434 -25.16 10.54 -7.88
C PHE A 434 -24.31 10.07 -9.09
N HIS A 435 -23.94 10.98 -9.97
CA HIS A 435 -23.00 10.71 -11.02
C HIS A 435 -21.59 10.81 -10.44
N ILE A 436 -21.05 9.64 -10.11
CA ILE A 436 -19.61 9.37 -10.08
C ILE A 436 -18.97 9.76 -11.44
N ALA A 437 -19.77 9.98 -12.48
CA ALA A 437 -19.35 10.51 -13.76
C ALA A 437 -18.91 11.98 -13.69
N ALA A 438 -17.59 12.16 -13.81
CA ALA A 438 -16.97 13.11 -14.72
C ALA A 438 -17.24 14.62 -14.57
N GLU A 439 -17.61 15.15 -13.40
CA GLU A 439 -17.35 16.60 -13.18
C GLU A 439 -15.83 16.80 -13.19
N PRO A 440 -15.24 17.76 -13.92
CA PRO A 440 -13.80 17.96 -13.90
C PRO A 440 -13.32 18.24 -12.46
N PRO A 441 -12.08 17.86 -12.10
CA PRO A 441 -11.51 18.25 -10.81
C PRO A 441 -11.66 19.77 -10.63
N LEU A 442 -12.11 20.21 -9.44
CA LEU A 442 -12.13 21.62 -9.12
C LEU A 442 -10.71 22.17 -9.28
N PRO A 443 -10.46 23.18 -10.14
CA PRO A 443 -9.12 23.69 -10.38
C PRO A 443 -8.46 24.11 -9.06
N GLY A 444 -7.31 23.51 -8.73
CA GLY A 444 -6.55 23.82 -7.51
C GLY A 444 -6.96 23.05 -6.24
N ASP A 445 -7.98 22.18 -6.27
CA ASP A 445 -8.33 21.33 -5.11
C ASP A 445 -7.59 19.98 -5.18
N GLU A 446 -6.38 19.95 -4.62
CA GLU A 446 -5.54 18.76 -4.63
C GLU A 446 -6.15 17.59 -3.84
N LEU A 447 -6.79 17.86 -2.69
CA LEU A 447 -7.42 16.82 -1.88
C LEU A 447 -8.55 16.13 -2.66
N TYR A 448 -9.44 16.92 -3.25
CA TYR A 448 -10.52 16.38 -4.07
C TYR A 448 -9.99 15.56 -5.25
N THR A 449 -8.89 16.02 -5.86
CA THR A 449 -8.25 15.31 -6.97
C THR A 449 -7.76 13.92 -6.53
N ILE A 450 -7.04 13.81 -5.41
CA ILE A 450 -6.57 12.52 -4.89
C ILE A 450 -7.73 11.60 -4.50
N LEU A 451 -8.74 12.13 -3.79
CA LEU A 451 -9.93 11.35 -3.39
C LEU A 451 -10.71 10.82 -4.60
N ARG A 452 -10.73 11.57 -5.71
CA ARG A 452 -11.33 11.13 -6.97
C ARG A 452 -10.49 10.04 -7.65
N LEU A 453 -9.16 10.15 -7.68
CA LEU A 453 -8.30 9.08 -8.20
C LEU A 453 -8.54 7.77 -7.44
N LEU A 454 -8.80 7.84 -6.13
CA LEU A 454 -9.14 6.70 -5.28
C LEU A 454 -10.51 6.07 -5.56
N LEU A 455 -11.34 6.67 -6.42
CA LEU A 455 -12.61 6.11 -6.93
C LEU A 455 -12.44 5.33 -8.23
N ASP A 456 -11.33 5.52 -8.96
CA ASP A 456 -11.11 4.93 -10.29
C ASP A 456 -10.02 3.87 -10.23
N GLU A 457 -10.38 2.62 -10.51
CA GLU A 457 -9.46 1.48 -10.43
C GLU A 457 -8.32 1.57 -11.45
N GLN A 458 -8.57 2.12 -12.64
CA GLN A 458 -7.53 2.30 -13.65
C GLN A 458 -6.52 3.35 -13.17
N GLN A 459 -7.00 4.40 -12.50
CA GLN A 459 -6.13 5.40 -11.89
C GLN A 459 -5.36 4.82 -10.72
N ILE A 460 -5.98 4.01 -9.86
CA ILE A 460 -5.26 3.32 -8.77
C ILE A 460 -4.18 2.40 -9.33
N GLN A 461 -4.47 1.63 -10.39
CA GLN A 461 -3.47 0.77 -11.03
C GLN A 461 -2.32 1.58 -11.63
N MET A 462 -2.63 2.72 -12.26
CA MET A 462 -1.61 3.61 -12.82
C MET A 462 -0.75 4.24 -11.73
N TRP A 463 -1.36 4.88 -10.73
CA TRP A 463 -0.67 5.66 -9.72
C TRP A 463 -0.06 4.81 -8.61
N GLN A 464 -0.53 3.59 -8.40
CA GLN A 464 -0.33 2.76 -7.21
C GLN A 464 -0.96 3.39 -5.96
N LEU A 465 -1.67 2.56 -5.19
CA LEU A 465 -2.41 3.03 -4.00
C LEU A 465 -1.49 3.69 -2.97
N THR A 466 -0.30 3.13 -2.76
CA THR A 466 0.70 3.64 -1.80
C THR A 466 1.20 5.05 -2.14
N ARG A 467 1.39 5.37 -3.43
CA ARG A 467 1.73 6.72 -3.87
C ARG A 467 0.58 7.70 -3.65
N LEU A 468 -0.67 7.30 -3.93
CA LEU A 468 -1.83 8.15 -3.66
C LEU A 468 -1.97 8.49 -2.17
N TYR A 469 -1.58 7.56 -1.29
CA TYR A 469 -1.60 7.75 0.16
C TYR A 469 -0.50 8.68 0.64
N ASP A 470 0.71 8.57 0.06
CA ASP A 470 1.79 9.53 0.28
C ASP A 470 1.39 10.96 -0.14
N GLN A 471 0.72 11.12 -1.28
CA GLN A 471 0.19 12.41 -1.70
C GLN A 471 -0.91 12.92 -0.77
N LEU A 472 -1.80 12.04 -0.30
CA LEU A 472 -2.81 12.40 0.68
C LEU A 472 -2.18 12.90 1.99
N ASP A 473 -1.18 12.20 2.50
CA ASP A 473 -0.44 12.55 3.73
C ASP A 473 0.25 13.91 3.59
N SER A 474 0.94 14.15 2.47
CA SER A 474 1.58 15.43 2.17
C SER A 474 0.58 16.61 2.17
N ILE A 475 -0.60 16.43 1.57
CA ILE A 475 -1.67 17.44 1.56
C ILE A 475 -2.20 17.69 2.99
N MET A 476 -2.42 16.63 3.78
CA MET A 476 -2.90 16.75 5.16
C MET A 476 -1.87 17.40 6.09
N ALA A 477 -0.58 17.15 5.90
CA ALA A 477 0.50 17.76 6.66
C ALA A 477 0.62 19.26 6.36
N SER A 478 0.40 19.66 5.11
CA SER A 478 0.60 21.03 4.64
C SER A 478 -0.57 21.98 4.92
N SER A 479 -1.79 21.47 5.15
CA SER A 479 -2.98 22.31 5.33
C SER A 479 -3.98 21.77 6.38
N PRO A 480 -4.12 22.45 7.54
CA PRO A 480 -5.16 22.13 8.53
C PRO A 480 -6.59 22.25 7.98
N GLU A 481 -6.81 23.15 7.02
CA GLU A 481 -8.12 23.31 6.37
C GLU A 481 -8.48 22.08 5.52
N GLN A 482 -7.51 21.54 4.78
CA GLN A 482 -7.71 20.29 4.03
C GLN A 482 -7.95 19.12 4.97
N ARG A 483 -7.23 19.08 6.10
CA ARG A 483 -7.41 18.08 7.16
C ARG A 483 -8.82 18.06 7.72
N ALA A 484 -9.41 19.23 7.98
CA ALA A 484 -10.78 19.35 8.50
C ALA A 484 -11.86 18.83 7.53
N ARG A 485 -11.52 18.57 6.25
CA ARG A 485 -12.45 18.02 5.26
C ARG A 485 -12.60 16.50 5.35
N ILE A 486 -11.69 15.81 6.03
CA ILE A 486 -11.78 14.37 6.24
C ILE A 486 -12.60 14.11 7.51
N SER A 487 -13.80 13.56 7.34
CA SER A 487 -14.63 13.14 8.46
C SER A 487 -14.06 11.88 9.13
N PRO A 488 -14.40 11.59 10.40
CA PRO A 488 -13.97 10.36 11.08
C PRO A 488 -14.31 9.09 10.27
N GLN A 489 -15.53 9.00 9.73
CA GLN A 489 -15.95 7.84 8.95
C GLN A 489 -15.18 7.69 7.62
N LEU A 490 -14.83 8.80 6.97
CA LEU A 490 -13.98 8.77 5.78
C LEU A 490 -12.54 8.38 6.13
N SER A 491 -12.06 8.87 7.28
CA SER A 491 -10.77 8.51 7.83
C SER A 491 -10.66 7.00 8.07
N ASP A 492 -11.67 6.39 8.69
CA ASP A 492 -11.69 4.97 9.01
C ASP A 492 -11.61 4.08 7.76
N ILE A 493 -12.39 4.39 6.71
CA ILE A 493 -12.36 3.58 5.48
C ILE A 493 -11.04 3.74 4.70
N LEU A 494 -10.41 4.91 4.75
CA LEU A 494 -9.07 5.13 4.18
C LEU A 494 -8.02 4.34 4.97
N ALA A 495 -8.08 4.38 6.31
CA ALA A 495 -7.18 3.62 7.16
C ALA A 495 -7.27 2.11 6.89
N GLN A 496 -8.48 1.54 6.86
CA GLN A 496 -8.65 0.10 6.58
C GLN A 496 -8.14 -0.30 5.19
N ARG A 497 -8.37 0.53 4.16
CA ARG A 497 -7.82 0.31 2.81
C ARG A 497 -6.28 0.35 2.81
N GLY A 498 -5.68 1.29 3.53
CA GLY A 498 -4.23 1.39 3.69
C GLY A 498 -3.63 0.14 4.35
N VAL A 499 -4.19 -0.29 5.48
CA VAL A 499 -3.74 -1.49 6.19
C VAL A 499 -3.81 -2.74 5.32
N ILE A 500 -4.90 -2.92 4.55
CA ILE A 500 -5.01 -4.07 3.64
C ILE A 500 -4.01 -3.97 2.49
N ALA A 501 -3.70 -2.76 2.01
CA ALA A 501 -2.61 -2.55 1.07
C ALA A 501 -1.25 -2.94 1.67
N ASP A 502 -0.99 -2.62 2.94
CA ASP A 502 0.23 -3.03 3.65
C ASP A 502 0.32 -4.57 3.74
N VAL A 503 -0.78 -5.25 4.10
CA VAL A 503 -0.85 -6.72 4.13
C VAL A 503 -0.52 -7.30 2.75
N LYS A 504 -1.14 -6.79 1.68
CA LYS A 504 -0.86 -7.24 0.31
C LYS A 504 0.60 -6.99 -0.09
N ASN A 505 1.13 -5.80 0.18
CA ASN A 505 2.53 -5.46 -0.11
C ASN A 505 3.51 -6.40 0.61
N MET A 506 3.21 -6.80 1.86
CA MET A 506 4.04 -7.78 2.57
C MET A 506 4.03 -9.14 1.85
N ILE A 507 2.84 -9.64 1.48
CA ILE A 507 2.71 -10.90 0.74
C ILE A 507 3.36 -10.83 -0.64
N GLU A 508 3.16 -9.75 -1.37
CA GLU A 508 3.81 -9.47 -2.67
C GLU A 508 5.32 -9.32 -2.55
N GLY A 509 5.83 -9.00 -1.36
CA GLY A 509 7.26 -9.01 -1.01
C GLY A 509 7.84 -10.41 -0.77
N HIS A 510 7.00 -11.45 -0.64
CA HIS A 510 7.46 -12.82 -0.43
C HIS A 510 8.25 -13.33 -1.64
N ARG A 511 9.39 -13.98 -1.40
CA ARG A 511 10.20 -14.61 -2.44
C ARG A 511 10.53 -16.05 -2.04
N PRO A 512 10.32 -17.05 -2.92
CA PRO A 512 9.66 -17.00 -4.23
C PRO A 512 8.24 -16.40 -4.18
N ARG A 513 7.75 -15.81 -5.28
CA ARG A 513 6.42 -15.18 -5.32
C ARG A 513 5.32 -16.20 -5.02
N VAL A 514 4.26 -15.68 -4.41
CA VAL A 514 3.00 -16.40 -4.30
C VAL A 514 2.33 -16.35 -5.67
N GLU A 515 1.89 -17.51 -6.16
CA GLU A 515 1.19 -17.60 -7.44
C GLU A 515 -0.02 -16.66 -7.46
N LEU A 516 -0.17 -15.93 -8.56
CA LEU A 516 -1.28 -15.00 -8.74
C LEU A 516 -2.54 -15.80 -9.10
N GLU A 517 -3.60 -15.60 -8.32
CA GLU A 517 -4.95 -16.08 -8.63
C GLU A 517 -5.78 -14.93 -9.22
N SER A 518 -6.67 -15.25 -10.14
CA SER A 518 -7.68 -14.31 -10.64
C SER A 518 -8.66 -13.91 -9.52
N ASP A 519 -9.35 -12.78 -9.70
CA ASP A 519 -10.38 -12.33 -8.76
C ASP A 519 -11.49 -13.38 -8.53
N GLU A 520 -11.82 -14.15 -9.58
CA GLU A 520 -12.80 -15.24 -9.51
C GLU A 520 -12.27 -16.41 -8.65
N GLU A 521 -11.03 -16.84 -8.87
CA GLU A 521 -10.39 -17.90 -8.09
C GLU A 521 -10.24 -17.51 -6.63
N MET A 522 -9.80 -16.28 -6.36
CA MET A 522 -9.72 -15.73 -5.00
C MET A 522 -11.10 -15.69 -4.34
N SER A 523 -12.14 -15.28 -5.06
CA SER A 523 -13.52 -15.28 -4.54
C SER A 523 -14.02 -16.68 -4.20
N VAL A 524 -13.77 -17.65 -5.08
CA VAL A 524 -14.13 -19.07 -4.87
C VAL A 524 -13.38 -19.62 -3.66
N ARG A 525 -12.07 -19.36 -3.54
CA ARG A 525 -11.24 -19.77 -2.40
C ARG A 525 -11.75 -19.17 -1.10
N PHE A 526 -12.03 -17.87 -1.07
CA PHE A 526 -12.57 -17.20 0.11
C PHE A 526 -13.89 -17.84 0.54
N LYS A 527 -14.83 -18.05 -0.40
CA LYS A 527 -16.11 -18.72 -0.12
C LYS A 527 -15.95 -20.15 0.35
N ARG A 528 -15.01 -20.92 -0.21
CA ARG A 528 -14.73 -22.29 0.24
C ARG A 528 -14.27 -22.33 1.70
N ASN A 529 -13.38 -21.40 2.06
CA ASN A 529 -12.71 -21.43 3.36
C ASN A 529 -13.50 -20.72 4.47
N PHE A 530 -14.27 -19.69 4.11
CA PHE A 530 -14.94 -18.78 5.06
C PHE A 530 -16.41 -18.50 4.70
N GLY A 531 -16.95 -19.17 3.68
CA GLY A 531 -18.31 -18.95 3.21
C GLY A 531 -19.36 -19.23 4.28
N SER A 532 -19.13 -20.15 5.22
CA SER A 532 -20.07 -20.39 6.33
C SER A 532 -20.26 -19.17 7.24
N LEU A 533 -19.28 -18.28 7.33
CA LEU A 533 -19.37 -17.01 8.05
C LEU A 533 -19.99 -15.89 7.19
N TRP A 534 -19.97 -16.05 5.86
CA TRP A 534 -20.31 -15.01 4.89
C TRP A 534 -21.62 -15.21 4.13
N HIS A 535 -22.13 -16.44 4.10
CA HIS A 535 -23.25 -16.88 3.28
C HIS A 535 -24.50 -16.01 3.51
N ASP A 536 -24.81 -15.74 4.77
CA ASP A 536 -26.05 -15.05 5.15
C ASP A 536 -25.99 -13.52 4.96
N LEU A 537 -24.79 -12.93 5.06
CA LEU A 537 -24.54 -11.51 4.79
C LEU A 537 -24.87 -11.13 3.33
N THR A 538 -24.69 -12.06 2.39
CA THR A 538 -24.98 -11.85 0.96
C THR A 538 -26.39 -12.25 0.55
N ALA A 539 -27.01 -13.20 1.27
CA ALA A 539 -28.35 -13.72 0.97
C ALA A 539 -29.48 -12.78 1.44
N THR A 540 -29.25 -11.94 2.44
CA THR A 540 -30.24 -10.98 2.96
C THR A 540 -30.37 -9.74 2.08
N GLY A 541 -30.89 -9.94 0.86
CA GLY A 541 -31.36 -8.86 0.00
C GLY A 541 -32.37 -7.97 0.72
N GLY A 542 -31.95 -6.76 1.08
CA GLY A 542 -32.85 -5.63 1.33
C GLY A 542 -33.71 -5.63 2.60
N THR A 543 -33.52 -6.55 3.56
CA THR A 543 -34.28 -6.49 4.83
C THR A 543 -33.85 -5.27 5.63
N VAL A 544 -34.69 -4.24 5.66
CA VAL A 544 -34.47 -3.01 6.43
C VAL A 544 -34.56 -3.38 7.91
N LEU A 545 -33.49 -3.09 8.67
CA LEU A 545 -33.56 -3.23 10.12
C LEU A 545 -34.49 -2.16 10.67
N ASP A 546 -35.53 -2.57 11.39
CA ASP A 546 -36.46 -1.65 12.05
C ASP A 546 -35.94 -1.35 13.47
N LEU A 547 -35.09 -0.33 13.56
CA LEU A 547 -34.35 0.06 14.75
C LEU A 547 -34.57 1.53 15.14
N GLU A 548 -35.32 2.31 14.34
CA GLU A 548 -35.43 3.76 14.52
C GLU A 548 -36.00 4.12 15.89
N SER A 549 -37.07 3.43 16.30
CA SER A 549 -37.76 3.69 17.56
C SER A 549 -36.87 3.45 18.79
N VAL A 550 -35.85 2.59 18.66
CA VAL A 550 -34.91 2.26 19.74
C VAL A 550 -33.59 3.01 19.63
N ALA A 551 -33.13 3.32 18.41
CA ALA A 551 -31.86 3.98 18.13
C ALA A 551 -31.97 5.52 18.14
N PHE A 552 -33.13 6.09 17.85
CA PHE A 552 -33.32 7.54 17.73
C PHE A 552 -34.43 8.09 18.65
N PRO A 553 -34.28 9.33 19.14
CA PRO A 553 -33.14 10.22 18.96
C PRO A 553 -31.89 9.71 19.71
N ALA A 554 -30.73 9.77 19.06
CA ALA A 554 -29.47 9.24 19.60
C ALA A 554 -29.04 9.90 20.93
N SER A 555 -29.56 11.09 21.24
CA SER A 555 -29.32 11.79 22.50
C SER A 555 -29.76 11.00 23.75
N ARG A 556 -30.65 10.00 23.61
CA ARG A 556 -31.06 9.11 24.72
C ARG A 556 -29.91 8.27 25.30
N PHE A 557 -28.82 8.14 24.57
CA PHE A 557 -27.64 7.39 25.02
C PHE A 557 -26.56 8.31 25.62
N ARG A 558 -26.87 9.58 25.94
CA ARG A 558 -25.92 10.49 26.56
C ARG A 558 -26.20 10.61 28.05
N TYR A 559 -25.19 10.35 28.87
CA TYR A 559 -25.31 10.59 30.30
C TYR A 559 -25.54 12.08 30.61
N PRO A 560 -26.39 12.39 31.59
CA PRO A 560 -26.65 13.76 32.01
C PRO A 560 -25.38 14.41 32.60
N LYS A 561 -25.21 15.71 32.30
CA LYS A 561 -24.16 16.53 32.92
C LYS A 561 -24.75 17.25 34.14
N GLY A 562 -24.06 17.25 35.27
CA GLY A 562 -24.52 17.97 36.46
C GLY A 562 -24.10 17.33 37.78
N PRO A 563 -24.60 17.86 38.92
CA PRO A 563 -24.35 17.29 40.24
C PRO A 563 -24.95 15.88 40.35
N LYS A 564 -24.26 14.99 41.08
CA LYS A 564 -24.68 13.60 41.32
C LYS A 564 -25.83 13.55 42.33
N THR A 565 -27.03 13.89 41.88
CA THR A 565 -28.28 13.80 42.65
C THR A 565 -28.98 12.46 42.41
N GLU A 566 -30.02 12.17 43.20
CA GLU A 566 -30.90 11.02 42.93
C GLU A 566 -31.55 11.11 41.54
N GLN A 567 -31.92 12.32 41.11
CA GLN A 567 -32.44 12.54 39.75
C GLN A 567 -31.38 12.21 38.69
N TRP A 568 -30.14 12.66 38.87
CA TRP A 568 -29.02 12.35 37.98
C TRP A 568 -28.78 10.84 37.89
N ALA A 569 -28.83 10.12 39.03
CA ALA A 569 -28.67 8.67 39.06
C ALA A 569 -29.78 7.95 38.28
N ARG A 570 -31.04 8.36 38.44
CA ARG A 570 -32.18 7.81 37.67
C ARG A 570 -32.05 8.08 36.17
N GLU A 571 -31.57 9.27 35.79
CA GLU A 571 -31.32 9.61 34.39
C GLU A 571 -30.19 8.75 33.80
N CYS A 572 -29.13 8.44 34.56
CA CYS A 572 -28.10 7.49 34.14
C CYS A 572 -28.64 6.04 33.99
N GLU A 573 -29.48 5.59 34.92
CA GLU A 573 -30.13 4.26 34.83
C GLU A 573 -31.03 4.16 33.59
N ALA A 574 -31.74 5.24 33.22
CA ALA A 574 -32.55 5.28 32.01
C ALA A 574 -31.71 5.18 30.72
N VAL A 575 -30.49 5.74 30.71
CA VAL A 575 -29.53 5.58 29.61
C VAL A 575 -29.09 4.13 29.47
N ASP A 576 -28.77 3.47 30.58
CA ASP A 576 -28.37 2.06 30.59
C ASP A 576 -29.51 1.13 30.16
N GLU A 577 -30.75 1.42 30.56
CA GLU A 577 -31.95 0.70 30.13
C GLU A 577 -32.19 0.87 28.62
N ALA A 578 -32.06 2.10 28.11
CA ALA A 578 -32.18 2.39 26.69
C ALA A 578 -31.14 1.61 25.86
N LEU A 579 -29.90 1.52 26.33
CA LEU A 579 -28.84 0.73 25.69
C LEU A 579 -29.19 -0.76 25.67
N THR A 580 -29.69 -1.33 26.78
CA THR A 580 -30.18 -2.73 26.80
C THR A 580 -31.27 -2.95 25.78
N HIS A 581 -32.28 -2.08 25.77
CA HIS A 581 -33.43 -2.22 24.91
C HIS A 581 -33.03 -2.14 23.43
N PHE A 582 -32.09 -1.25 23.08
CA PHE A 582 -31.50 -1.19 21.75
C PHE A 582 -30.85 -2.53 21.37
N TRP A 583 -29.97 -3.09 22.21
CA TRP A 583 -29.25 -4.32 21.89
C TRP A 583 -30.13 -5.56 21.86
N VAL A 584 -31.16 -5.66 22.72
CA VAL A 584 -32.16 -6.74 22.64
C VAL A 584 -32.83 -6.75 21.26
N ARG A 585 -33.17 -5.57 20.73
CA ARG A 585 -33.80 -5.44 19.42
C ARG A 585 -32.81 -5.63 18.27
N ALA A 586 -31.61 -5.08 18.38
CA ALA A 586 -30.54 -5.18 17.39
C ALA A 586 -30.09 -6.63 17.22
N ASP A 587 -29.83 -7.36 18.31
CA ASP A 587 -29.38 -8.76 18.30
C ASP A 587 -30.37 -9.68 17.58
N GLN A 588 -31.67 -9.50 17.84
CA GLN A 588 -32.72 -10.28 17.17
C GLN A 588 -32.67 -10.14 15.65
N GLN A 589 -32.39 -8.94 15.15
CA GLN A 589 -32.36 -8.70 13.71
C GLN A 589 -30.98 -9.00 13.10
N LEU A 590 -29.89 -8.73 13.82
CA LEU A 590 -28.54 -9.10 13.41
C LEU A 590 -28.39 -10.61 13.26
N ARG A 591 -28.93 -11.40 14.19
CA ARG A 591 -28.92 -12.87 14.08
C ARG A 591 -29.60 -13.38 12.80
N ARG A 592 -30.71 -12.76 12.40
CA ARG A 592 -31.42 -13.10 11.14
C ARG A 592 -30.61 -12.74 9.90
N ARG A 593 -29.81 -11.67 9.98
CA ARG A 593 -29.06 -11.12 8.85
C ARG A 593 -27.69 -11.75 8.66
N THR A 594 -26.98 -11.99 9.76
CA THR A 594 -25.58 -12.44 9.78
C THR A 594 -25.46 -13.96 9.87
N GLY A 595 -26.57 -14.65 10.15
CA GLY A 595 -26.56 -16.09 10.38
C GLY A 595 -26.17 -16.46 11.80
N ASN A 596 -26.42 -17.71 12.18
CA ASN A 596 -26.12 -18.18 13.53
C ASN A 596 -24.61 -18.28 13.80
N ALA A 597 -23.81 -18.64 12.81
CA ALA A 597 -22.37 -18.85 13.00
C ALA A 597 -21.65 -17.54 13.35
N LEU A 598 -21.78 -16.52 12.49
CA LEU A 598 -21.16 -15.21 12.72
C LEU A 598 -21.76 -14.51 13.95
N PHE A 599 -23.07 -14.59 14.15
CA PHE A 599 -23.69 -14.00 15.33
C PHE A 599 -23.15 -14.62 16.63
N SER A 600 -22.99 -15.95 16.68
CA SER A 600 -22.45 -16.62 17.88
C SER A 600 -21.02 -16.16 18.17
N LEU A 601 -20.18 -16.05 17.14
CA LEU A 601 -18.81 -15.57 17.26
C LEU A 601 -18.75 -14.12 17.81
N VAL A 602 -19.63 -13.23 17.32
CA VAL A 602 -19.74 -11.86 17.86
C VAL A 602 -20.15 -11.88 19.33
N LYS A 603 -21.13 -12.72 19.71
CA LYS A 603 -21.57 -12.82 21.11
C LYS A 603 -20.47 -13.37 22.02
N GLU A 604 -19.64 -14.30 21.56
CA GLU A 604 -18.52 -14.84 22.33
C GLU A 604 -17.50 -13.75 22.71
N VAL A 605 -17.20 -12.85 21.77
CA VAL A 605 -16.26 -11.74 21.99
C VAL A 605 -16.85 -10.65 22.90
N VAL A 606 -18.13 -10.34 22.74
CA VAL A 606 -18.78 -9.26 23.48
C VAL A 606 -19.16 -9.68 24.90
N ARG A 607 -19.60 -10.92 25.11
CA ARG A 607 -20.17 -11.41 26.38
C ARG A 607 -19.30 -11.14 27.62
N PRO A 608 -17.97 -11.29 27.59
CA PRO A 608 -17.11 -11.00 28.74
C PRO A 608 -17.20 -9.55 29.24
N HIS A 609 -17.55 -8.61 28.36
CA HIS A 609 -17.48 -7.17 28.61
C HIS A 609 -18.82 -6.54 29.07
N VAL A 610 -19.94 -7.22 28.85
CA VAL A 610 -21.29 -6.69 29.14
C VAL A 610 -21.66 -6.82 30.64
N GLY A 611 -20.79 -7.41 31.47
CA GLY A 611 -21.12 -7.90 32.82
C GLY A 611 -21.07 -6.91 33.99
N SER A 612 -20.51 -5.71 33.84
CA SER A 612 -20.31 -4.77 34.97
C SER A 612 -20.94 -3.40 34.72
N ARG A 613 -22.26 -3.29 34.92
CA ARG A 613 -22.90 -1.97 34.93
C ARG A 613 -22.74 -1.29 36.27
N GLN A 614 -22.50 0.02 36.21
CA GLN A 614 -22.29 0.85 37.39
C GLN A 614 -23.62 1.00 38.16
N GLN A 615 -23.58 0.79 39.48
CA GLN A 615 -24.74 1.04 40.33
C GLN A 615 -24.83 2.54 40.66
N TRP A 616 -25.53 3.30 39.81
CA TRP A 616 -25.63 4.76 39.94
C TRP A 616 -26.29 5.21 41.26
N GLY A 617 -27.24 4.43 41.80
CA GLY A 617 -27.89 4.69 43.08
C GLY A 617 -26.95 4.71 44.31
N ALA A 618 -25.75 4.12 44.21
CA ALA A 618 -24.73 4.20 45.27
C ALA A 618 -23.89 5.50 45.19
N LEU A 619 -23.90 6.19 44.06
CA LEU A 619 -23.10 7.40 43.79
C LEU A 619 -23.89 8.70 43.91
N GLY A 620 -25.23 8.62 43.96
CA GLY A 620 -26.15 9.75 44.10
C GLY A 620 -26.60 10.03 45.54
N LYS A 621 -25.89 9.50 46.55
CA LYS A 621 -26.15 9.74 47.98
C LYS A 621 -25.16 10.72 48.58
#